data_AF-A0A915IR46-F1
#
_entry.id   AF-A0A915IR46-F1
#
_cell.length_a   1.000
_cell.length_b   1.000
_cell.length_c   1.000
_cell.angle_alpha   90.00
_cell.angle_beta   90.00
_cell.angle_gamma   90.00
#
_symmetry.space_group_name_H-M   'P 1'
#
loop_
_entity.id
_entity.type
_entity.pdbx_description
1 polymer ?
#
loop_
_entity_poly.entity_id
_entity_poly.type
_entity_poly.pdbx_seq_one_letter_code
_entity_poly.pdbx_strand_id
1 'polypeptide(L)'
;MSSLSCHFSPHPPPAPRANTHDQLLHEISPKLIEYAAENAREMIFAPSKFPLMFQYIACFAKGDKTLIYEQLVEILGEEFIPCNVENMHMIEHKNGHFALKHILTNDKKLKEANEATFVEYLIAHLDPNLFSSWICCNKGAFILVSMIETEIAEVKNVVLSCAKQNLGKLKKYSFKGAQVLIEKLKQSHD
;
A
#
# COMPACT_ATOMS: atom_id res chain seq x y z
N MET A 1 39.92 30.18 60.90
CA MET A 1 38.86 29.31 60.35
C MET A 1 38.51 29.84 58.97
N SER A 2 39.07 29.26 57.91
CA SER A 2 38.76 29.65 56.53
C SER A 2 37.88 28.55 55.94
N SER A 3 36.61 28.87 55.70
CA SER A 3 35.64 27.98 55.07
C SER A 3 35.89 27.96 53.57
N LEU A 4 36.34 26.82 53.04
CA LEU A 4 36.32 26.55 51.60
C LEU A 4 34.87 26.44 51.14
N SER A 5 34.39 27.41 50.36
CA SER A 5 33.13 27.27 49.64
C SER A 5 33.36 26.41 48.39
N CYS A 6 32.83 25.19 48.40
CA CYS A 6 32.80 24.35 47.22
C CYS A 6 31.83 24.98 46.22
N HIS A 7 32.38 25.64 45.19
CA HIS A 7 31.62 26.13 44.05
C HIS A 7 31.17 24.92 43.22
N PHE A 8 29.94 24.42 43.47
CA PHE A 8 29.29 23.50 42.53
C PHE A 8 28.90 24.29 41.29
N SER A 9 29.69 24.13 40.22
CA SER A 9 29.24 24.56 38.90
C SER A 9 28.09 23.64 38.48
N PRO A 10 26.93 24.18 38.08
CA PRO A 10 25.84 23.34 37.59
C PRO A 10 26.34 22.55 36.38
N HIS A 11 26.07 21.23 36.37
CA HIS A 11 26.31 20.43 35.18
C HIS A 11 25.57 21.09 34.00
N PRO A 12 26.22 21.25 32.84
CA PRO A 12 25.53 21.71 31.66
C PRO A 12 24.35 20.77 31.40
N PRO A 13 23.17 21.29 31.01
CA PRO A 13 22.06 20.43 30.63
C PRO A 13 22.54 19.44 29.58
N PRO A 14 22.10 18.17 29.62
CA PRO A 14 22.46 17.22 28.57
C PRO A 14 22.12 17.84 27.23
N ALA A 15 23.05 17.75 26.26
CA ALA A 15 22.81 18.21 24.91
C ALA A 15 21.45 17.67 24.44
N PRO A 16 20.61 18.49 23.77
CA PRO A 16 19.33 18.02 23.27
C PRO A 16 19.59 16.72 22.51
N ARG A 17 18.84 15.65 22.80
CA ARG A 17 19.00 14.36 22.12
C ARG A 17 18.80 14.60 20.62
N ALA A 18 19.90 14.80 19.90
CA ALA A 18 19.94 15.05 18.47
C ALA A 18 19.76 13.71 17.75
N ASN A 19 18.59 13.10 17.95
CA ASN A 19 18.04 11.99 17.20
C ASN A 19 16.53 12.05 17.38
N THR A 20 15.89 13.01 16.72
CA THR A 20 14.43 12.92 16.56
C THR A 20 14.17 11.66 15.73
N HIS A 21 13.17 10.86 16.10
CA HIS A 21 12.80 9.62 15.42
C HIS A 21 12.80 9.76 13.88
N ASP A 22 12.40 10.92 13.38
CA ASP A 22 12.37 11.25 11.95
C ASP A 22 13.75 11.34 11.29
N GLN A 23 14.79 11.82 11.99
CA GLN A 23 16.17 11.85 11.47
C GLN A 23 16.68 10.43 11.25
N LEU A 24 16.54 9.56 12.26
CA LEU A 24 16.93 8.16 12.15
C LEU A 24 16.17 7.45 11.04
N LEU A 25 14.86 7.67 10.95
CA LEU A 25 14.05 7.09 9.89
C LEU A 25 14.49 7.59 8.51
N HIS A 26 14.79 8.88 8.37
CA HIS A 26 15.26 9.45 7.11
C HIS A 26 16.59 8.82 6.65
N GLU A 27 17.54 8.66 7.57
CA GLU A 27 18.86 8.09 7.25
C GLU A 27 18.80 6.60 6.88
N ILE A 28 17.97 5.81 7.55
CA ILE A 28 17.89 4.36 7.30
C ILE A 28 16.99 3.99 6.12
N SER A 29 16.03 4.86 5.75
CA SER A 29 15.00 4.54 4.78
C SER A 29 15.50 4.11 3.40
N PRO A 30 16.52 4.74 2.79
CA PRO A 30 17.00 4.32 1.47
C PRO A 30 17.40 2.84 1.43
N LYS A 31 18.16 2.37 2.43
CA LYS A 31 18.57 0.96 2.52
C LYS A 31 17.41 0.01 2.80
N LEU A 32 16.40 0.46 3.56
CA LEU A 32 15.19 -0.34 3.80
C LEU A 32 14.35 -0.45 2.53
N ILE A 33 14.28 0.60 1.72
CA ILE A 33 13.55 0.62 0.44
C ILE A 33 14.22 -0.33 -0.54
N GLU A 34 15.55 -0.26 -0.70
CA GLU A 34 16.34 -1.17 -1.52
C GLU A 34 16.13 -2.63 -1.11
N TYR A 35 16.32 -2.95 0.18
CA TYR A 35 16.13 -4.31 0.68
C TYR A 35 14.69 -4.81 0.47
N ALA A 36 13.69 -3.98 0.74
CA ALA A 36 12.29 -4.36 0.57
C ALA A 36 11.94 -4.60 -0.89
N ALA A 37 12.49 -3.81 -1.82
CA ALA A 37 12.30 -4.02 -3.25
C ALA A 37 12.96 -5.34 -3.70
N GLU A 38 14.25 -5.55 -3.39
CA GLU A 38 14.99 -6.77 -3.76
C GLU A 38 14.34 -8.06 -3.23
N ASN A 39 13.65 -7.98 -2.09
CA ASN A 39 13.05 -9.13 -1.41
C ASN A 39 11.51 -9.08 -1.40
N ALA A 40 10.89 -8.29 -2.28
CA ALA A 40 9.45 -7.97 -2.22
C ALA A 40 8.58 -9.22 -2.18
N ARG A 41 8.82 -10.18 -3.07
CA ARG A 41 8.05 -11.45 -3.14
C ARG A 41 8.15 -12.23 -1.83
N GLU A 42 9.36 -12.50 -1.36
CA GLU A 42 9.54 -13.23 -0.11
C GLU A 42 8.86 -12.51 1.05
N MET A 43 9.05 -11.19 1.16
CA MET A 43 8.47 -10.42 2.26
C MET A 43 6.94 -10.37 2.22
N ILE A 44 6.32 -10.25 1.05
CA ILE A 44 4.86 -10.16 0.88
C ILE A 44 4.19 -11.51 1.15
N PHE A 45 4.78 -12.60 0.65
CA PHE A 45 4.15 -13.93 0.68
C PHE A 45 4.56 -14.78 1.88
N ALA A 46 5.60 -14.40 2.63
CA ALA A 46 6.07 -15.16 3.79
C ALA A 46 4.96 -15.40 4.85
N PRO A 47 4.89 -16.60 5.45
CA PRO A 47 4.01 -16.91 6.57
C PRO A 47 4.57 -16.39 7.90
N SER A 48 5.06 -15.15 7.92
CA SER A 48 5.77 -14.53 9.06
C SER A 48 5.27 -13.09 9.29
N LYS A 49 6.02 -12.29 10.06
CA LYS A 49 5.77 -10.85 10.23
C LYS A 49 6.31 -9.99 9.08
N PHE A 50 7.01 -10.58 8.11
CA PHE A 50 7.60 -9.85 6.99
C PHE A 50 6.59 -9.05 6.15
N PRO A 51 5.34 -9.50 5.93
CA PRO A 51 4.37 -8.71 5.18
C PRO A 51 4.03 -7.39 5.88
N LEU A 52 4.01 -7.38 7.23
CA LEU A 52 3.80 -6.15 8.01
C LEU A 52 5.00 -5.21 7.91
N MET A 53 6.22 -5.76 7.87
CA MET A 53 7.43 -4.98 7.69
C MET A 53 7.50 -4.36 6.30
N PHE A 54 7.22 -5.14 5.25
CA PHE A 54 7.14 -4.66 3.88
C PHE A 54 6.10 -3.54 3.76
N GLN A 55 4.89 -3.76 4.29
CA GLN A 55 3.84 -2.75 4.33
C GLN A 55 4.30 -1.48 5.06
N TYR A 56 4.98 -1.62 6.21
CA TYR A 56 5.48 -0.47 6.96
C TYR A 56 6.51 0.34 6.16
N ILE A 57 7.46 -0.34 5.51
CA ILE A 57 8.46 0.31 4.66
C ILE A 57 7.77 1.01 3.48
N ALA A 58 6.88 0.30 2.78
CA ALA A 58 6.11 0.85 1.65
C ALA A 58 5.33 2.11 2.06
N CYS A 59 4.68 2.13 3.22
CA CYS A 59 3.89 3.28 3.64
C CYS A 59 4.71 4.41 4.30
N PHE A 60 5.74 4.11 5.08
CA PHE A 60 6.31 5.06 6.04
C PHE A 60 7.80 5.35 5.89
N ALA A 61 8.56 4.54 5.13
CA ALA A 61 9.94 4.89 4.81
C ALA A 61 10.01 6.26 4.10
N LYS A 62 11.05 7.02 4.36
CA LYS A 62 11.28 8.35 3.77
C LYS A 62 12.07 8.24 2.47
N GLY A 63 11.86 9.20 1.57
CA GLY A 63 12.50 9.23 0.26
C GLY A 63 11.66 8.59 -0.84
N ASP A 64 12.28 8.40 -2.00
CA ASP A 64 11.63 7.86 -3.19
C ASP A 64 11.32 6.37 -3.04
N LYS A 65 10.05 6.01 -3.26
CA LYS A 65 9.51 4.64 -3.12
C LYS A 65 9.34 3.92 -4.46
N THR A 66 9.78 4.52 -5.57
CA THR A 66 9.57 3.99 -6.92
C THR A 66 10.02 2.54 -7.06
N LEU A 67 11.17 2.16 -6.48
CA LEU A 67 11.65 0.76 -6.49
C LEU A 67 10.64 -0.23 -5.87
N ILE A 68 9.94 0.16 -4.80
CA ILE A 68 8.89 -0.66 -4.20
C ILE A 68 7.66 -0.72 -5.13
N TYR A 69 7.31 0.40 -5.76
CA TYR A 69 6.17 0.46 -6.67
C TYR A 69 6.38 -0.39 -7.92
N GLU A 70 7.59 -0.37 -8.50
CA GLU A 70 7.98 -1.24 -9.62
C GLU A 70 7.78 -2.72 -9.27
N GLN A 71 8.26 -3.15 -8.10
CA GLN A 71 8.12 -4.54 -7.66
C GLN A 71 6.67 -4.92 -7.38
N LEU A 72 5.87 -4.01 -6.82
CA LEU A 72 4.44 -4.23 -6.64
C LEU A 72 3.69 -4.33 -7.96
N VAL A 73 4.03 -3.50 -8.95
CA VAL A 73 3.48 -3.56 -10.32
C VAL A 73 3.84 -4.88 -10.97
N GLU A 74 5.09 -5.33 -10.87
CA GLU A 74 5.54 -6.61 -11.42
C GLU A 74 4.74 -7.78 -10.82
N ILE A 75 4.59 -7.81 -9.49
CA ILE A 75 3.84 -8.86 -8.78
C ILE A 75 2.34 -8.80 -9.12
N LEU A 76 1.76 -7.60 -9.20
CA LEU A 76 0.33 -7.44 -9.50
C LEU A 76 0.00 -7.61 -10.98
N GLY A 77 1.00 -7.48 -11.86
CA GLY A 77 0.90 -7.69 -13.30
C GLY A 77 0.85 -9.15 -13.72
N GLU A 78 1.03 -10.09 -12.78
CA GLU A 78 0.91 -11.52 -13.05
C GLU A 78 -0.50 -11.90 -13.51
N GLU A 79 -0.60 -12.98 -14.29
CA GLU A 79 -1.90 -13.51 -14.68
C GLU A 79 -2.68 -13.97 -13.43
N PHE A 80 -3.89 -13.43 -13.27
CA PHE A 80 -4.75 -13.83 -12.18
C PHE A 80 -5.52 -15.12 -12.52
N ILE A 81 -5.14 -16.21 -11.87
CA ILE A 81 -5.86 -17.49 -11.89
C ILE A 81 -6.59 -17.68 -10.55
N PRO A 82 -7.94 -17.61 -10.51
CA PRO A 82 -8.69 -17.74 -9.27
C PRO A 82 -8.46 -19.07 -8.55
N CYS A 83 -8.31 -19.02 -7.23
CA CYS A 83 -8.14 -20.18 -6.35
C CYS A 83 -6.90 -21.04 -6.67
N ASN A 84 -5.85 -20.48 -7.28
CA ASN A 84 -4.58 -21.18 -7.47
C ASN A 84 -3.87 -21.36 -6.11
N VAL A 85 -4.08 -22.51 -5.47
CA VAL A 85 -3.57 -22.77 -4.11
C VAL A 85 -2.04 -22.85 -4.03
N GLU A 86 -1.37 -23.22 -5.11
CA GLU A 86 0.09 -23.35 -5.17
C GLU A 86 0.77 -22.00 -5.41
N ASN A 87 0.14 -21.14 -6.22
CA ASN A 87 0.65 -19.82 -6.55
C ASN A 87 -0.48 -18.78 -6.52
N MET A 88 -0.91 -18.44 -5.30
CA MET A 88 -1.98 -17.46 -5.12
C MET A 88 -1.52 -16.06 -5.55
N HIS A 89 -2.24 -15.46 -6.49
CA HIS A 89 -2.03 -14.07 -6.88
C HIS A 89 -2.13 -13.11 -5.67
N MET A 90 -1.35 -12.03 -5.67
CA MET A 90 -1.26 -11.10 -4.52
C MET A 90 -2.63 -10.60 -4.04
N ILE A 91 -3.55 -10.29 -4.95
CA ILE A 91 -4.91 -9.81 -4.62
C ILE A 91 -5.77 -10.85 -3.86
N GLU A 92 -5.46 -12.14 -4.00
CA GLU A 92 -6.20 -13.24 -3.40
C GLU A 92 -5.45 -13.84 -2.20
N HIS A 93 -4.12 -13.79 -2.22
CA HIS A 93 -3.26 -14.23 -1.14
C HIS A 93 -3.55 -13.46 0.16
N LYS A 94 -3.62 -14.17 1.29
CA LYS A 94 -4.01 -13.58 2.59
C LYS A 94 -3.13 -12.38 2.97
N ASN A 95 -1.81 -12.53 2.89
CA ASN A 95 -0.87 -11.48 3.29
C ASN A 95 -0.71 -10.42 2.20
N GLY A 96 -0.73 -10.83 0.92
CA GLY A 96 -0.63 -9.94 -0.22
C GLY A 96 -1.79 -8.96 -0.26
N HIS A 97 -3.03 -9.47 -0.18
CA HIS A 97 -4.23 -8.66 -0.13
C HIS A 97 -4.21 -7.67 1.05
N PHE A 98 -3.74 -8.12 2.22
CA PHE A 98 -3.67 -7.28 3.40
C PHE A 98 -2.66 -6.14 3.23
N ALA A 99 -1.45 -6.44 2.78
CA ALA A 99 -0.42 -5.43 2.52
C ALA A 99 -0.91 -4.42 1.46
N LEU A 100 -1.47 -4.90 0.35
CA LEU A 100 -2.00 -4.07 -0.73
C LEU A 100 -3.11 -3.13 -0.24
N LYS A 101 -4.08 -3.65 0.51
CA LYS A 101 -5.16 -2.82 1.06
C LYS A 101 -4.62 -1.71 1.96
N HIS A 102 -3.58 -1.98 2.75
CA HIS A 102 -2.96 -0.97 3.60
C HIS A 102 -2.20 0.09 2.81
N ILE A 103 -1.51 -0.30 1.74
CA ILE A 103 -0.85 0.64 0.82
C ILE A 103 -1.89 1.56 0.18
N LEU A 104 -3.00 1.02 -0.33
CA LEU A 104 -4.11 1.82 -0.90
C LEU A 104 -4.77 2.73 0.14
N THR A 105 -4.89 2.28 1.38
CA THR A 105 -5.39 3.13 2.48
C THR A 105 -4.42 4.29 2.78
N ASN A 106 -3.11 4.06 2.61
CA ASN A 106 -2.10 5.10 2.75
C ASN A 106 -2.11 6.07 1.57
N ASP A 107 -2.36 5.59 0.34
CA ASP A 107 -2.48 6.44 -0.85
C ASP A 107 -3.53 7.53 -0.70
N LYS A 108 -4.65 7.25 0.00
CA LYS A 108 -5.63 8.30 0.33
C LYS A 108 -4.99 9.47 1.11
N LYS A 109 -4.14 9.17 2.08
CA LYS A 109 -3.44 10.19 2.88
C LYS A 109 -2.37 10.91 2.06
N LEU A 110 -1.63 10.18 1.23
CA LEU A 110 -0.65 10.76 0.31
C LEU A 110 -1.33 11.70 -0.69
N LYS A 111 -2.49 11.32 -1.21
CA LYS A 111 -3.31 12.17 -2.08
C LYS A 111 -3.72 13.47 -1.40
N GLU A 112 -4.20 13.41 -0.16
CA GLU A 112 -4.53 14.59 0.65
C GLU A 112 -3.31 15.50 0.89
N ALA A 113 -2.11 14.92 0.96
CA ALA A 113 -0.83 15.63 1.08
C ALA A 113 -0.24 16.11 -0.27
N ASN A 114 -0.88 15.81 -1.41
CA ASN A 114 -0.33 16.01 -2.76
C ASN A 114 1.03 15.31 -3.00
N GLU A 115 1.23 14.16 -2.37
CA GLU A 115 2.37 13.28 -2.60
C GLU A 115 2.05 12.22 -3.66
N ALA A 116 3.08 11.67 -4.31
CA ALA A 116 2.93 10.60 -5.28
C ALA A 116 2.34 9.34 -4.62
N THR A 117 1.37 8.70 -5.29
CA THR A 117 0.68 7.52 -4.76
C THR A 117 1.05 6.25 -5.51
N PHE A 118 0.97 5.11 -4.82
CA PHE A 118 1.19 3.82 -5.46
C PHE A 118 0.13 3.53 -6.51
N VAL A 119 -1.14 3.84 -6.23
CA VAL A 119 -2.24 3.51 -7.15
C VAL A 119 -2.20 4.30 -8.45
N GLU A 120 -1.70 5.55 -8.46
CA GLU A 120 -1.43 6.30 -9.70
C GLU A 120 -0.32 5.61 -10.51
N TYR A 121 0.74 5.16 -9.82
CA TYR A 121 1.80 4.37 -10.46
C TYR A 121 1.26 3.06 -11.04
N LEU A 122 0.39 2.36 -10.31
CA LEU A 122 -0.21 1.09 -10.72
C LEU A 122 -1.02 1.21 -12.01
N ILE A 123 -1.91 2.20 -12.11
CA ILE A 123 -2.76 2.37 -13.31
C ILE A 123 -1.99 2.88 -14.51
N ALA A 124 -0.84 3.54 -14.30
CA ALA A 124 0.02 4.00 -15.38
C ALA A 124 0.84 2.86 -16.02
N HIS A 125 1.07 1.76 -15.29
CA HIS A 125 1.96 0.69 -15.72
C HIS A 125 1.26 -0.66 -16.01
N LEU A 126 0.02 -0.86 -15.55
CA LEU A 126 -0.74 -2.09 -15.82
C LEU A 126 -1.84 -1.89 -16.86
N ASP A 127 -2.08 -2.93 -17.66
CA ASP A 127 -3.21 -2.97 -18.61
C ASP A 127 -4.53 -2.87 -17.82
N PRO A 128 -5.42 -1.90 -18.13
CA PRO A 128 -6.75 -1.82 -17.52
C PRO A 128 -7.58 -3.11 -17.57
N ASN A 129 -7.34 -3.99 -18.55
CA ASN A 129 -8.00 -5.28 -18.66
C ASN A 129 -7.67 -6.21 -17.49
N LEU A 130 -6.50 -6.05 -16.85
CA LEU A 130 -6.12 -6.84 -15.69
C LEU A 130 -7.08 -6.63 -14.52
N PHE A 131 -7.52 -5.39 -14.29
CA PHE A 131 -8.52 -5.07 -13.26
C PHE A 131 -9.86 -5.76 -13.51
N SER A 132 -10.19 -6.06 -14.78
CA SER A 132 -11.38 -6.84 -15.13
C SER A 132 -11.30 -8.28 -14.66
N SER A 133 -10.09 -8.86 -14.58
CA SER A 133 -9.92 -10.22 -14.06
C SER A 133 -10.11 -10.28 -12.54
N TRP A 134 -9.75 -9.22 -11.82
CA TRP A 134 -9.78 -9.16 -10.36
C TRP A 134 -11.20 -9.19 -9.77
N ILE A 135 -12.22 -8.84 -10.57
CA ILE A 135 -13.63 -8.91 -10.15
C ILE A 135 -14.07 -10.36 -9.84
N CYS A 136 -13.33 -11.36 -10.31
CA CYS A 136 -13.73 -12.76 -10.24
C CYS A 136 -13.58 -13.37 -8.83
N CYS A 137 -12.91 -12.68 -7.89
CA CYS A 137 -12.81 -13.12 -6.50
C CYS A 137 -13.21 -12.01 -5.51
N ASN A 138 -13.65 -12.41 -4.32
CA ASN A 138 -14.14 -11.47 -3.30
C ASN A 138 -13.07 -10.47 -2.85
N LYS A 139 -11.83 -10.94 -2.71
CA LYS A 139 -10.69 -10.12 -2.28
C LYS A 139 -10.26 -9.14 -3.37
N GLY A 140 -10.15 -9.60 -4.61
CA GLY A 140 -9.87 -8.73 -5.77
C GLY A 140 -10.92 -7.63 -5.94
N ALA A 141 -12.21 -7.96 -5.79
CA ALA A 141 -13.27 -6.94 -5.80
C ALA A 141 -13.11 -5.91 -4.67
N PHE A 142 -12.68 -6.31 -3.46
CA PHE A 142 -12.38 -5.36 -2.38
C PHE A 142 -11.14 -4.50 -2.65
N ILE A 143 -10.12 -5.01 -3.34
CA ILE A 143 -8.98 -4.21 -3.79
C ILE A 143 -9.46 -3.11 -4.74
N LEU A 144 -10.30 -3.45 -5.72
CA LEU A 144 -10.90 -2.46 -6.64
C LEU A 144 -11.73 -1.40 -5.89
N VAL A 145 -12.50 -1.82 -4.89
CA VAL A 145 -13.21 -0.87 -4.01
C VAL A 145 -12.23 0.05 -3.27
N SER A 146 -11.14 -0.50 -2.71
CA SER A 146 -10.11 0.30 -2.04
C SER A 146 -9.40 1.27 -2.99
N MET A 147 -9.22 0.91 -4.27
CA MET A 147 -8.71 1.83 -5.30
C MET A 147 -9.68 3.00 -5.52
N ILE A 148 -11.00 2.75 -5.61
CA ILE A 148 -12.01 3.82 -5.72
C ILE A 148 -11.96 4.75 -4.51
N GLU A 149 -11.78 4.19 -3.31
CA GLU A 149 -11.78 4.93 -2.03
C GLU A 149 -10.51 5.77 -1.78
N THR A 150 -9.53 5.70 -2.68
CA THR A 150 -8.41 6.66 -2.70
C THR A 150 -8.87 8.06 -3.11
N GLU A 151 -10.05 8.19 -3.72
CA GLU A 151 -10.62 9.44 -4.26
C GLU A 151 -9.76 10.12 -5.33
N ILE A 152 -8.86 9.36 -5.96
CA ILE A 152 -8.09 9.80 -7.12
C ILE A 152 -8.97 9.63 -8.37
N ALA A 153 -9.28 10.75 -9.03
CA ALA A 153 -10.28 10.80 -10.11
C ALA A 153 -9.98 9.83 -11.26
N GLU A 154 -8.73 9.78 -11.72
CA GLU A 154 -8.32 8.90 -12.81
C GLU A 154 -8.46 7.42 -12.44
N VAL A 155 -7.96 7.03 -11.27
CA VAL A 155 -8.09 5.68 -10.71
C VAL A 155 -9.55 5.27 -10.60
N LYS A 156 -10.38 6.15 -10.01
CA LYS A 156 -11.82 5.93 -9.88
C LYS A 156 -12.47 5.71 -11.25
N ASN A 157 -12.14 6.52 -12.25
CA ASN A 157 -12.68 6.38 -13.60
C ASN A 157 -12.28 5.06 -14.27
N VAL A 158 -11.01 4.63 -14.14
CA VAL A 158 -10.52 3.35 -14.67
C VAL A 158 -11.28 2.19 -14.04
N VAL A 159 -11.36 2.15 -12.71
CA VAL A 159 -12.00 1.04 -11.99
C VAL A 159 -13.51 0.99 -12.23
N LEU A 160 -14.20 2.14 -12.23
CA LEU A 160 -15.62 2.20 -12.51
C LEU A 160 -15.96 1.80 -13.95
N SER A 161 -15.12 2.19 -14.91
CA SER A 161 -15.29 1.79 -16.31
C SER A 161 -15.15 0.27 -16.46
N CYS A 162 -14.14 -0.32 -15.83
CA CYS A 162 -13.94 -1.76 -15.75
C CYS A 162 -15.16 -2.47 -15.11
N ALA A 163 -15.65 -1.98 -13.97
CA ALA A 163 -16.82 -2.54 -13.30
C ALA A 163 -18.08 -2.44 -14.17
N LYS A 164 -18.28 -1.32 -14.88
CA LYS A 164 -19.41 -1.10 -15.78
C LYS A 164 -19.39 -2.07 -16.96
N GLN A 165 -18.24 -2.25 -17.61
CA GLN A 165 -18.07 -3.20 -18.72
C GLN A 165 -18.35 -4.64 -18.29
N ASN A 166 -18.05 -4.98 -17.03
CA ASN A 166 -18.25 -6.32 -16.49
C ASN A 166 -19.49 -6.45 -15.58
N LEU A 167 -20.43 -5.50 -15.61
CA LEU A 167 -21.60 -5.49 -14.72
C LEU A 167 -22.43 -6.78 -14.80
N GLY A 168 -22.55 -7.36 -15.99
CA GLY A 168 -23.25 -8.63 -16.19
C GLY A 168 -22.58 -9.82 -15.47
N LYS A 169 -21.25 -9.83 -15.36
CA LYS A 169 -20.50 -10.83 -14.58
C LYS A 169 -20.62 -10.53 -13.09
N LEU A 170 -20.42 -9.27 -12.68
CA LEU A 170 -20.51 -8.82 -11.29
C LEU A 170 -21.84 -9.20 -10.64
N LYS A 171 -22.96 -9.02 -11.35
CA LYS A 171 -24.30 -9.39 -10.86
C LYS A 171 -24.49 -10.89 -10.57
N LYS A 172 -23.66 -11.76 -11.14
CA LYS A 172 -23.71 -13.22 -10.90
C LYS A 172 -22.99 -13.62 -9.63
N TYR A 173 -22.10 -12.77 -9.11
CA TYR A 173 -21.36 -13.07 -7.89
C TYR A 173 -22.15 -12.68 -6.64
N SER A 174 -22.30 -13.63 -5.72
CA SER A 174 -23.03 -13.44 -4.45
C SER A 174 -22.17 -12.91 -3.31
N PHE A 175 -20.84 -12.83 -3.49
CA PHE A 175 -19.92 -12.40 -2.44
C PHE A 175 -19.97 -10.89 -2.20
N LYS A 176 -19.59 -10.47 -0.98
CA LYS A 176 -19.78 -9.08 -0.51
C LYS A 176 -18.98 -8.05 -1.32
N GLY A 177 -17.76 -8.37 -1.74
CA GLY A 177 -16.93 -7.47 -2.55
C GLY A 177 -17.61 -7.06 -3.86
N ALA A 178 -18.29 -7.98 -4.55
CA ALA A 178 -19.02 -7.68 -5.78
C ALA A 178 -20.22 -6.76 -5.51
N GLN A 179 -20.97 -7.03 -4.43
CA GLN A 179 -22.09 -6.19 -4.02
C GLN A 179 -21.64 -4.75 -3.76
N VAL A 180 -20.56 -4.57 -2.99
CA VAL A 180 -20.02 -3.23 -2.66
C VAL A 180 -19.48 -2.54 -3.91
N LEU A 181 -18.80 -3.26 -4.82
CA LEU A 181 -18.32 -2.68 -6.07
C LEU A 181 -19.49 -2.22 -6.97
N ILE A 182 -20.58 -2.98 -7.02
CA ILE A 182 -21.82 -2.58 -7.71
C ILE A 182 -22.45 -1.34 -7.04
N GLU A 183 -22.44 -1.26 -5.70
CA GLU A 183 -22.93 -0.09 -4.96
C GLU A 183 -22.12 1.17 -5.30
N LYS A 184 -20.79 1.09 -5.32
CA LYS A 184 -19.91 2.20 -5.75
C LYS A 184 -20.19 2.65 -7.18
N LEU A 185 -20.47 1.70 -8.08
CA LEU A 185 -20.84 2.01 -9.47
C LEU A 185 -22.16 2.80 -9.55
N LYS A 186 -23.17 2.42 -8.76
CA LYS A 186 -24.47 3.14 -8.72
C LYS A 186 -24.30 4.57 -8.20
N GLN A 187 -23.52 4.75 -7.13
CA GLN A 187 -23.25 6.06 -6.51
C GLN A 187 -22.48 7.03 -7.42
N SER A 188 -21.87 6.53 -8.49
CA SER A 188 -21.12 7.37 -9.45
C SER A 188 -21.99 7.84 -10.63
N HIS A 189 -23.26 7.43 -10.68
CA HIS A 189 -24.25 7.83 -11.69
C HIS A 189 -25.27 8.85 -11.17
N ASP A 190 -25.18 9.23 -9.90
CA ASP A 190 -25.90 10.33 -9.25
C ASP A 190 -24.98 11.56 -9.15
#